data_AF-A0A2V8UDB4-F1
#
_entry.id   AF-A0A2V8UDB4-F1
#
_cell.length_a   1.000
_cell.length_b   1.000
_cell.length_c   1.000
_cell.angle_alpha   90.00
_cell.angle_beta   90.00
_cell.angle_gamma   90.00
#
_symmetry.space_group_name_H-M   'P 1'
#
loop_
_entity.id
_entity.type
_entity.pdbx_description
1 polymer ?
#
loop_
_entity_poly.entity_id
_entity_poly.type
_entity_poly.pdbx_seq_one_letter_code
_entity_poly.pdbx_strand_id
1 'polypeptide(L)' 'MLRMEEGAFGFVDVFKTRMNGTERLACEMTVRGGKVVYEMNGITREPWDKLGKYASQGDERWDGSHEDPKPKP' A
#
# COMPACT_ATOMS: atom_id res chain seq x y z
N MET A 1 -5.22 -7.31 4.72
CA MET A 1 -6.34 -7.70 3.84
C MET A 1 -5.76 -8.20 2.53
N LEU A 2 -6.29 -9.31 2.02
CA LEU A 2 -5.88 -9.91 0.75
C LEU A 2 -7.03 -9.82 -0.24
N ARG A 3 -6.70 -9.56 -1.51
CA ARG A 3 -7.63 -9.57 -2.63
C ARG A 3 -7.26 -10.69 -3.59
N MET A 4 -8.25 -11.45 -4.06
CA MET A 4 -8.04 -12.36 -5.17
C MET A 4 -8.03 -11.56 -6.48
N GLU A 5 -6.97 -11.72 -7.26
CA GLU A 5 -6.85 -11.19 -8.61
C GLU A 5 -6.97 -12.34 -9.60
N GLU A 6 -7.81 -12.17 -10.62
CA GLU A 6 -7.90 -13.09 -11.76
C GLU A 6 -7.00 -12.56 -12.90
N GLY A 7 -6.24 -13.45 -13.54
CA GLY A 7 -5.31 -13.08 -14.61
C GLY A 7 -4.25 -14.14 -14.88
N ALA A 8 -3.32 -13.88 -15.80
CA ALA A 8 -2.24 -14.81 -16.12
C ALA A 8 -1.02 -14.57 -15.20
N PHE A 9 -0.82 -15.45 -14.22
CA PHE A 9 0.29 -15.34 -13.26
C PHE A 9 1.30 -16.49 -13.41
N GLY A 10 2.50 -16.26 -12.89
CA GLY A 10 3.57 -17.26 -12.82
C GLY A 10 4.13 -17.36 -11.40
N PHE A 11 4.26 -18.58 -10.90
CA PHE A 11 4.81 -18.89 -9.58
C PHE A 11 6.08 -19.69 -9.76
N VAL A 12 7.15 -19.24 -9.11
CA VAL A 12 8.48 -19.84 -9.26
C VAL A 12 8.78 -20.71 -8.04
N ASP A 13 9.23 -21.93 -8.27
CA ASP A 13 9.69 -22.83 -7.20
C ASP A 13 11.17 -22.61 -6.84
N VAL A 14 11.67 -23.38 -5.87
CA VAL A 14 13.08 -23.32 -5.43
C VAL A 14 14.07 -23.73 -6.52
N PHE A 15 13.63 -24.46 -7.54
CA PHE A 15 14.42 -24.87 -8.70
C PHE A 15 14.30 -23.90 -9.88
N LYS A 16 13.64 -22.75 -9.69
CA LYS A 16 13.43 -21.71 -10.71
C LYS A 16 12.54 -22.18 -11.88
N THR A 17 11.72 -23.21 -11.68
CA THR A 17 10.70 -23.61 -12.66
C THR A 17 9.43 -22.78 -12.46
N ARG A 18 8.67 -22.55 -13.54
CA ARG A 18 7.45 -21.71 -13.52
C ARG A 18 6.19 -22.57 -13.56
N MET A 19 5.31 -22.39 -12.58
CA MET A 19 3.92 -22.83 -12.61
C MET A 19 3.03 -21.67 -13.05
N ASN A 20 2.17 -21.90 -14.04
CA ASN A 20 1.15 -20.91 -14.44
C ASN A 20 -0.07 -21.02 -13.52
N GLY A 21 -0.73 -19.89 -13.25
CA GLY A 21 -2.00 -19.85 -12.52
C GLY A 21 -2.92 -18.76 -13.06
N THR A 22 -4.21 -18.91 -12.80
CA THR A 22 -5.26 -17.97 -13.21
C THR A 22 -5.66 -17.00 -12.10
N GLU A 23 -5.17 -17.23 -10.88
CA GLU A 23 -5.54 -16.51 -9.67
C GLU A 23 -4.30 -16.22 -8.81
N ARG A 24 -4.29 -15.07 -8.12
CA ARG A 24 -3.25 -14.71 -7.14
C ARG A 24 -3.84 -13.85 -6.03
N LEU A 25 -3.38 -14.06 -4.79
CA LEU A 25 -3.67 -13.15 -3.68
C LEU A 25 -2.71 -11.95 -3.70
N ALA A 26 -3.25 -10.75 -3.84
CA ALA A 26 -2.53 -9.49 -3.68
C ALA A 26 -2.78 -8.89 -2.30
N CYS A 27 -1.76 -8.27 -1.70
CA CYS A 27 -1.94 -7.52 -0.46
C CYS A 27 -2.60 -6.18 -0.77
N GLU A 28 -3.78 -5.94 -0.18
CA GLU A 28 -4.50 -4.68 -0.35
C GLU A 28 -4.27 -3.73 0.83
N MET A 29 -4.01 -4.27 2.01
CA MET A 29 -3.80 -3.48 3.24
C MET A 29 -3.05 -4.27 4.31
N THR A 30 -2.17 -3.61 5.07
CA THR A 30 -1.55 -4.17 6.29
C THR A 30 -1.93 -3.34 7.49
N VAL A 31 -2.37 -4.01 8.58
CA VAL A 31 -2.68 -3.36 9.87
C VAL A 31 -1.69 -3.84 10.91
N ARG A 32 -1.09 -2.89 11.66
CA ARG A 32 -0.16 -3.16 12.75
C ARG A 32 -0.49 -2.27 13.93
N GLY A 33 -0.75 -2.87 15.10
CA GLY A 33 -1.06 -2.11 16.32
C GLY A 33 -2.28 -1.19 16.16
N GLY A 34 -3.29 -1.63 15.41
CA GLY A 34 -4.49 -0.82 15.12
C GLY A 34 -4.32 0.27 14.06
N LYS A 35 -3.11 0.44 13.48
CA LYS A 35 -2.84 1.40 12.41
C LYS A 35 -2.72 0.73 11.06
N VAL A 36 -3.25 1.37 10.02
CA VAL A 36 -2.98 0.98 8.62
C VAL A 36 -1.56 1.45 8.27
N VAL A 37 -0.67 0.53 7.94
CA VAL A 37 0.75 0.80 7.64
C VAL A 37 1.14 0.51 6.19
N TYR A 38 0.19 0.00 5.42
CA TYR A 38 0.27 -0.18 3.98
C TYR A 38 -1.15 -0.27 3.45
N GLU A 39 -1.44 0.40 2.33
CA GLU A 39 -2.74 0.35 1.67
C GLU A 39 -2.59 0.66 0.18
N MET A 40 -3.10 -0.23 -0.68
CA MET A 40 -2.95 -0.08 -2.13
C MET A 40 -3.96 0.89 -2.74
N ASN A 41 -5.23 0.85 -2.31
CA ASN A 41 -6.33 1.57 -2.97
C ASN A 41 -6.83 2.80 -2.18
N GLY A 42 -6.18 3.16 -1.07
CA GLY A 42 -6.56 4.32 -0.26
C GLY A 42 -8.00 4.31 0.27
N ILE A 43 -8.58 3.13 0.49
CA ILE A 43 -9.97 2.93 0.97
C ILE A 43 -10.21 3.65 2.30
N THR A 44 -9.18 3.75 3.15
CA THR A 44 -9.26 4.45 4.44
C THR A 44 -8.92 5.94 4.37
N ARG A 45 -8.62 6.47 3.18
CA ARG A 45 -8.16 7.85 2.98
C ARG A 45 -9.29 8.74 2.46
N GLU A 46 -9.25 10.01 2.82
CA GLU A 46 -10.14 11.02 2.23
C GLU A 46 -9.79 11.26 0.75
N PRO A 47 -10.78 11.46 -0.15
CA PRO A 47 -10.54 11.86 -1.52
C PRO A 47 -9.74 13.17 -1.60
N TRP A 48 -8.70 13.19 -2.44
CA TRP A 48 -7.77 14.33 -2.53
C TRP A 48 -8.45 15.64 -2.96
N ASP A 49 -9.51 15.54 -3.77
CA ASP A 49 -10.28 16.67 -4.30
C ASP A 49 -11.19 17.32 -3.24
N LYS A 50 -11.36 16.68 -2.08
CA LYS A 50 -12.12 17.22 -0.94
C LYS A 50 -11.26 17.94 0.09
N LEU A 51 -9.94 17.81 0.02
CA LEU A 51 -9.03 18.26 1.08
C LEU A 51 -8.51 19.69 0.91
N GLY A 52 -8.68 20.31 -0.26
CA GLY A 52 -8.12 21.65 -0.53
C GLY A 52 -6.59 21.66 -0.40
N LYS A 53 -6.03 22.50 0.49
CA LYS A 53 -4.61 22.44 0.84
C LYS A 53 -4.39 21.42 1.97
N TYR A 54 -3.71 20.32 1.71
CA TYR A 54 -3.45 19.26 2.68
C TYR A 54 -1.95 19.06 2.98
N ALA A 55 -1.68 18.60 4.21
CA ALA A 55 -0.38 18.13 4.67
C ALA A 55 -0.29 16.59 4.60
N SER A 56 0.85 16.00 4.94
CA SER A 56 0.97 14.54 4.98
C SER A 56 -0.08 13.95 5.92
N GLN A 57 -0.79 12.93 5.43
CA GLN A 57 -1.78 12.16 6.19
C GLN A 57 -1.19 10.83 6.70
N GLY A 58 0.09 10.57 6.39
CA GLY A 58 0.75 9.31 6.65
C GLY A 58 1.38 9.25 8.03
N ASP A 59 1.56 8.03 8.56
CA ASP A 59 2.42 7.83 9.73
C ASP A 59 3.87 7.89 9.27
N GLU A 60 4.63 8.88 9.73
CA GLU A 60 6.01 9.13 9.31
C GLU A 60 6.91 7.89 9.43
N ARG A 61 6.61 6.99 10.38
CA ARG A 61 7.38 5.76 10.60
C ARG A 61 7.25 4.78 9.43
N TRP A 62 6.16 4.82 8.69
CA TRP A 62 5.80 3.82 7.68
C TRP A 62 5.68 4.39 6.26
N ASP A 63 5.17 5.62 6.14
CA ASP A 63 4.83 6.21 4.85
C ASP A 63 6.00 7.01 4.23
N GLY A 64 7.12 7.15 4.94
CA GLY A 64 8.33 7.80 4.44
C GLY A 64 8.16 9.29 4.09
N SER A 65 7.01 9.88 4.41
CA SER A 65 6.70 11.28 4.21
C SER A 65 7.41 12.11 5.29
N HIS A 66 8.68 12.41 5.06
CA HIS A 66 9.33 13.49 5.80
C HIS A 66 8.83 14.81 5.22
N GLU A 67 8.16 15.64 6.02
CA GLU A 67 8.14 17.07 5.73
C GLU A 67 9.56 17.58 5.88
N ASP A 68 10.11 18.27 4.87
CA ASP A 68 11.30 19.09 5.09
C ASP A 68 11.02 20.01 6.29
N PRO A 69 11.93 20.11 7.27
CA PRO A 69 11.70 20.98 8.42
C PRO A 69 11.41 22.39 7.92
N LYS A 70 10.23 22.92 8.26
CA LYS A 70 9.86 24.30 7.93
C LYS A 70 10.98 25.22 8.40
N PRO A 71 11.49 26.13 7.55
CA PRO A 71 12.54 27.04 7.96
C PRO A 71 12.10 27.77 9.23
N LYS A 72 12.96 27.74 10.26
CA LYS A 72 12.74 28.53 11.48
C LYS A 72 12.73 30.01 11.11
N PRO A 73 11.89 30.83 11.79
CA PRO A 73 11.84 32.27 11.54
C PRO A 73 13.18 32.96 11.77
#